data_AF-A0A7X7DF92-F1
#
_entry.id   AF-A0A7X7DF92-F1
#
_cell.length_a   1.000
_cell.length_b   1.000
_cell.length_c   1.000
_cell.angle_alpha   90.00
_cell.angle_beta   90.00
_cell.angle_gamma   90.00
#
_symmetry.space_group_name_H-M   'P 1'
#
loop_
_entity.id
_entity.type
_entity.pdbx_description
1 polymer ?
#
loop_
_entity_poly.entity_id
_entity_poly.type
_entity_poly.pdbx_seq_one_letter_code
_entity_poly.pdbx_strand_id
1 'polypeptide(L)'
;MSIRLFLPYVFLCLCLAGTAVAQSARPGMGAIPYADAGGTGVTFRTWAPNATAVSVHGSFNGWGSTPLVKEATGGLWSVDSSRARVGDNYKFEINGNWKKDPRGKRVVNSNGNSIIYDPQAFNWGSGTNFNAILRNDLVIYEMHVGTFNGEDWLPSTFDECIEKIPHLKTLGVSAVQLMPVMEFPGDFSWGYNPSDPYAVESSFGGPDGLKRFVKACHENGIAVLMDVVHNHYGPTDLQLWQYDGWSQNGLGGIYFYNEKWKASTMWGDTRPDFGRQEVKDYIHGQIRMFVEEYHIDGFRWDSVYNIRHFSASNAWNQAGSTMLAQVNDWLAANHPDVIRIAEDHAFDSPVNFEAEWDHGFLN
;
A
#
# COMPACT_ATOMS: atom_id res chain seq x y z
N MET A 1 -40.06 -43.22 61.67
CA MET A 1 -40.43 -43.16 60.25
C MET A 1 -40.02 -41.78 59.74
N SER A 2 -38.79 -41.66 59.23
CA SER A 2 -38.19 -40.37 58.88
C SER A 2 -38.47 -40.04 57.42
N ILE A 3 -39.05 -38.86 57.18
CA ILE A 3 -39.35 -38.33 55.84
C ILE A 3 -38.08 -37.66 55.29
N ARG A 4 -37.56 -38.15 54.16
CA ARG A 4 -36.48 -37.53 53.39
C ARG A 4 -37.09 -36.50 52.42
N LEU A 5 -36.66 -35.24 52.50
CA LEU A 5 -36.90 -34.24 51.48
C LEU A 5 -35.97 -34.47 50.28
N PHE A 6 -36.55 -34.59 49.09
CA PHE A 6 -35.83 -34.53 47.81
C PHE A 6 -35.81 -33.07 47.33
N LEU A 7 -34.61 -32.49 47.17
CA LEU A 7 -34.43 -31.26 46.37
C LEU A 7 -34.15 -31.67 44.91
N PRO A 8 -34.81 -31.06 43.91
CA PRO A 8 -34.44 -31.25 42.52
C PRO A 8 -33.23 -30.37 42.18
N TYR A 9 -32.19 -30.99 41.61
CA TYR A 9 -31.09 -30.28 40.98
C TYR A 9 -31.58 -29.61 39.69
N VAL A 10 -31.62 -28.28 39.67
CA VAL A 10 -31.83 -27.51 38.45
C VAL A 10 -30.47 -27.38 37.74
N PHE A 11 -30.30 -28.09 36.63
CA PHE A 11 -29.20 -27.85 35.71
C PHE A 11 -29.44 -26.52 34.99
N LEU A 12 -28.70 -25.48 35.40
CA LEU A 12 -28.66 -24.21 34.69
C LEU A 12 -27.78 -24.40 33.45
N CYS A 13 -28.40 -24.64 32.30
CA CYS A 13 -27.72 -24.62 31.01
C CYS A 13 -27.39 -23.15 30.68
N LEU A 14 -26.17 -22.72 30.96
CA LEU A 14 -25.63 -21.47 30.41
C LEU A 14 -25.43 -21.66 28.91
N CYS A 15 -26.44 -21.33 28.12
CA CYS A 15 -26.23 -20.98 26.73
C CYS A 15 -25.34 -19.73 26.72
N LEU A 16 -24.04 -19.91 26.47
CA LEU A 16 -23.18 -18.85 25.99
C LEU A 16 -23.80 -18.40 24.67
N ALA A 17 -24.62 -17.35 24.71
CA ALA A 17 -24.99 -16.61 23.51
C ALA A 17 -23.67 -16.13 22.91
N GLY A 18 -23.19 -16.83 21.87
CA GLY A 18 -22.09 -16.35 21.07
C GLY A 18 -22.49 -14.96 20.60
N THR A 19 -21.76 -13.95 21.06
CA THR A 19 -21.91 -12.59 20.55
C THR A 19 -21.83 -12.67 19.04
N ALA A 20 -22.93 -12.36 18.35
CA ALA A 20 -22.93 -12.29 16.90
C ALA A 20 -21.77 -11.39 16.48
N VAL A 21 -20.89 -11.90 15.61
CA VAL A 21 -19.83 -11.08 15.03
C VAL A 21 -20.55 -9.97 14.25
N ALA A 22 -20.24 -8.72 14.57
CA ALA A 22 -20.80 -7.55 13.91
C ALA A 22 -19.74 -6.93 12.99
N GLN A 23 -20.19 -6.22 11.96
CA GLN A 23 -19.30 -5.35 11.19
C GLN A 23 -18.64 -4.31 12.12
N SER A 24 -17.43 -3.89 11.79
CA SER A 24 -16.74 -2.86 12.57
C SER A 24 -17.37 -1.49 12.34
N ALA A 25 -17.52 -0.71 13.41
CA ALA A 25 -17.93 0.69 13.35
C ALA A 25 -16.75 1.67 13.17
N ARG A 26 -15.50 1.16 13.25
CA ARG A 26 -14.29 1.98 13.11
C ARG A 26 -14.00 2.26 11.64
N PRO A 27 -13.52 3.46 11.27
CA PRO A 27 -13.22 3.78 9.88
C PRO A 27 -11.93 3.10 9.38
N GLY A 28 -11.65 3.25 8.08
CA GLY A 28 -10.38 2.84 7.46
C GLY A 28 -10.38 1.44 6.86
N MET A 29 -9.32 1.09 6.14
CA MET A 29 -9.19 -0.16 5.38
C MET A 29 -7.89 -0.90 5.75
N GLY A 30 -7.90 -2.22 5.62
CA GLY A 30 -6.80 -3.12 5.98
C GLY A 30 -6.82 -3.52 7.45
N ALA A 31 -5.65 -3.84 8.01
CA ALA A 31 -5.47 -4.06 9.45
C ALA A 31 -5.09 -2.76 10.19
N ILE A 32 -6.02 -2.21 10.97
CA ILE A 32 -5.86 -0.94 11.71
C ILE A 32 -5.90 -1.21 13.22
N PRO A 33 -4.78 -1.04 13.93
CA PRO A 33 -4.75 -1.08 15.38
C PRO A 33 -5.65 0.02 15.99
N TYR A 34 -6.35 -0.29 17.08
CA TYR A 34 -7.14 0.67 17.83
C TYR A 34 -6.90 0.52 19.34
N ALA A 35 -6.99 1.65 20.04
CA ALA A 35 -7.04 1.73 21.50
C ALA A 35 -7.99 2.87 21.88
N ASP A 36 -9.26 2.53 22.12
CA ASP A 36 -10.34 3.48 22.41
C ASP A 36 -11.19 3.02 23.60
N ALA A 37 -12.31 3.70 23.87
CA ALA A 37 -13.22 3.35 24.96
C ALA A 37 -13.81 1.93 24.85
N GLY A 38 -13.83 1.35 23.65
CA GLY A 38 -14.23 -0.03 23.37
C GLY A 38 -13.11 -1.05 23.56
N GLY A 39 -11.90 -0.62 23.99
CA GLY A 39 -10.76 -1.46 24.30
C GLY A 39 -9.63 -1.36 23.28
N THR A 40 -8.76 -2.37 23.27
CA THR A 40 -7.59 -2.45 22.39
C THR A 40 -7.68 -3.67 21.49
N GLY A 41 -7.36 -3.50 20.21
CA GLY A 41 -7.42 -4.57 19.23
C GLY A 41 -7.02 -4.10 17.83
N VAL A 42 -7.43 -4.85 16.82
CA VAL A 42 -7.22 -4.52 15.41
C VAL A 42 -8.53 -4.69 14.66
N THR A 43 -8.90 -3.66 13.91
CA THR A 43 -9.94 -3.76 12.89
C THR A 43 -9.33 -4.34 11.63
N PHE A 44 -9.91 -5.40 11.11
CA PHE A 44 -9.60 -5.89 9.77
C PHE A 44 -10.73 -5.50 8.83
N ARG A 45 -10.40 -4.89 7.68
CA ARG A 45 -11.38 -4.58 6.64
C ARG A 45 -10.81 -4.75 5.24
N THR A 46 -11.53 -5.45 4.37
CA THR A 46 -11.11 -5.65 2.97
C THR A 46 -12.26 -5.49 1.98
N TRP A 47 -11.94 -5.11 0.75
CA TRP A 47 -12.88 -5.00 -0.37
C TRP A 47 -12.91 -6.30 -1.16
N ALA A 48 -14.05 -7.00 -1.10
CA ALA A 48 -14.25 -8.29 -1.76
C ALA A 48 -15.75 -8.43 -2.13
N PRO A 49 -16.26 -7.63 -3.08
CA PRO A 49 -17.69 -7.50 -3.34
C PRO A 49 -18.35 -8.81 -3.77
N ASN A 50 -17.63 -9.65 -4.53
CA ASN A 50 -18.12 -10.93 -5.04
C ASN A 50 -17.84 -12.10 -4.10
N ALA A 51 -17.16 -11.88 -2.98
CA ALA A 51 -16.94 -12.93 -2.00
C ALA A 51 -18.27 -13.41 -1.39
N THR A 52 -18.32 -14.70 -1.11
CA THR A 52 -19.39 -15.35 -0.35
C THR A 52 -18.99 -15.58 1.11
N ALA A 53 -17.69 -15.70 1.38
CA ALA A 53 -17.14 -15.81 2.72
C ALA A 53 -15.75 -15.16 2.77
N VAL A 54 -15.50 -14.43 3.86
CA VAL A 54 -14.20 -13.85 4.19
C VAL A 54 -13.90 -14.12 5.65
N SER A 55 -12.69 -14.61 5.93
CA SER A 55 -12.16 -14.78 7.28
C SER A 55 -10.75 -14.22 7.38
N VAL A 56 -10.33 -13.82 8.58
CA VAL A 56 -8.94 -13.49 8.89
C VAL A 56 -8.33 -14.57 9.78
N HIS A 57 -7.10 -14.94 9.46
CA HIS A 57 -6.31 -15.94 10.18
C HIS A 57 -4.96 -15.33 10.51
N GLY A 58 -4.43 -15.63 11.69
CA GLY A 58 -3.11 -15.13 12.05
C GLY A 58 -2.55 -15.73 13.34
N SER A 59 -1.36 -15.28 13.73
CA SER A 59 -0.72 -15.73 14.97
C SER A 59 -1.61 -15.52 16.20
N PHE A 60 -2.38 -14.43 16.26
CA PHE A 60 -3.29 -14.09 17.36
C PHE A 60 -4.46 -15.07 17.60
N ASN A 61 -4.77 -15.92 16.63
CA ASN A 61 -5.80 -16.96 16.76
C ASN A 61 -5.27 -18.36 16.43
N GLY A 62 -3.95 -18.56 16.44
CA GLY A 62 -3.31 -19.83 16.11
C GLY A 62 -3.61 -20.29 14.67
N TRP A 63 -3.77 -19.34 13.75
CA TRP A 63 -4.24 -19.55 12.38
C TRP A 63 -5.65 -20.14 12.25
N GLY A 64 -6.44 -20.10 13.33
CA GLY A 64 -7.87 -20.41 13.30
C GLY A 64 -8.67 -19.38 12.48
N SER A 65 -9.94 -19.69 12.21
CA SER A 65 -10.81 -18.81 11.42
C SER A 65 -11.50 -17.77 12.29
N THR A 66 -11.31 -16.50 11.98
CA THR A 66 -12.13 -15.39 12.49
C THR A 66 -12.95 -14.81 11.33
N PRO A 67 -14.25 -15.13 11.21
CA PRO A 67 -15.08 -14.64 10.11
C PRO A 67 -15.22 -13.11 10.12
N LEU A 68 -15.19 -12.50 8.94
CA LEU A 68 -15.56 -11.11 8.72
C LEU A 68 -17.05 -11.02 8.36
N VAL A 69 -17.66 -9.89 8.68
CA VAL A 69 -19.05 -9.58 8.34
C VAL A 69 -19.09 -8.73 7.09
N LYS A 70 -19.90 -9.13 6.11
CA LYS A 70 -20.17 -8.32 4.92
C LYS A 70 -20.92 -7.05 5.34
N GLU A 71 -20.33 -5.90 5.04
CA GLU A 71 -20.93 -4.62 5.36
C GLU A 71 -22.14 -4.34 4.45
N ALA A 72 -23.05 -3.49 4.93
CA ALA A 72 -24.30 -3.19 4.22
C ALA A 72 -24.09 -2.58 2.82
N THR A 73 -22.97 -1.90 2.59
CA THR A 73 -22.69 -1.16 1.35
C THR A 73 -21.24 -1.34 0.91
N GLY A 74 -20.98 -1.18 -0.39
CA GLY A 74 -19.61 -1.06 -0.93
C GLY A 74 -18.83 -2.37 -1.06
N GLY A 75 -19.44 -3.54 -0.78
CA GLY A 75 -18.77 -4.84 -0.93
C GLY A 75 -17.60 -5.06 0.04
N LEU A 76 -17.62 -4.32 1.16
CA LEU A 76 -16.62 -4.41 2.22
C LEU A 76 -16.95 -5.55 3.18
N TRP A 77 -15.91 -6.10 3.78
CA TRP A 77 -15.99 -7.08 4.85
C TRP A 77 -15.17 -6.59 6.02
N SER A 78 -15.68 -6.67 7.24
CA SER A 78 -14.93 -6.23 8.42
C SER A 78 -15.19 -7.02 9.70
N VAL A 79 -14.21 -6.96 10.61
CA VAL A 79 -14.32 -7.48 11.98
C VAL A 79 -13.36 -6.72 12.90
N ASP A 80 -13.75 -6.54 14.16
CA ASP A 80 -12.84 -6.10 15.22
C ASP A 80 -12.33 -7.31 16.00
N SER A 81 -11.01 -7.47 16.07
CA SER A 81 -10.35 -8.52 16.85
C SER A 81 -9.72 -7.92 18.10
N SER A 82 -10.25 -8.25 19.27
CA SER A 82 -9.66 -7.88 20.56
C SER A 82 -8.39 -8.69 20.90
N ARG A 83 -8.06 -9.72 20.11
CA ARG A 83 -6.88 -10.59 20.31
C ARG A 83 -5.68 -10.18 19.47
N ALA A 84 -5.92 -9.64 18.27
CA ALA A 84 -4.86 -9.25 17.34
C ALA A 84 -4.07 -8.03 17.86
N ARG A 85 -2.77 -8.00 17.61
CA ARG A 85 -1.83 -6.97 18.02
C ARG A 85 -0.85 -6.64 16.90
N VAL A 86 -0.23 -5.46 16.98
CA VAL A 86 0.89 -5.07 16.11
C VAL A 86 1.97 -6.15 16.15
N GLY A 87 2.52 -6.49 14.99
CA GLY A 87 3.51 -7.57 14.81
C GLY A 87 2.92 -8.93 14.50
N ASP A 88 1.62 -9.16 14.71
CA ASP A 88 0.99 -10.41 14.32
C ASP A 88 1.04 -10.61 12.80
N ASN A 89 1.33 -11.86 12.40
CA ASN A 89 1.26 -12.28 11.02
C ASN A 89 -0.19 -12.69 10.70
N TYR A 90 -0.69 -12.32 9.53
CA TYR A 90 -2.04 -12.66 9.12
C TYR A 90 -2.21 -12.76 7.60
N LYS A 91 -3.30 -13.42 7.20
CA LYS A 91 -3.87 -13.44 5.85
C LYS A 91 -5.39 -13.44 5.92
N PHE A 92 -6.02 -12.97 4.85
CA PHE A 92 -7.43 -13.23 4.59
C PHE A 92 -7.58 -14.60 3.91
N GLU A 93 -8.64 -15.32 4.24
CA GLU A 93 -9.17 -16.43 3.45
C GLU A 93 -10.44 -15.92 2.76
N ILE A 94 -10.43 -15.87 1.43
CA ILE A 94 -11.57 -15.39 0.63
C ILE A 94 -12.03 -16.52 -0.28
N ASN A 95 -13.26 -17.01 -0.06
CA ASN A 95 -13.81 -18.17 -0.76
C ASN A 95 -12.84 -19.38 -0.81
N GLY A 96 -12.14 -19.66 0.29
CA GLY A 96 -11.16 -20.76 0.37
C GLY A 96 -9.74 -20.43 -0.11
N ASN A 97 -9.48 -19.21 -0.58
CA ASN A 97 -8.18 -18.80 -1.10
C ASN A 97 -7.45 -17.87 -0.14
N TRP A 98 -6.17 -18.15 0.11
CA TRP A 98 -5.30 -17.31 0.92
C TRP A 98 -4.89 -16.04 0.18
N LYS A 99 -5.11 -14.89 0.80
CA LYS A 99 -4.82 -13.56 0.25
C LYS A 99 -4.14 -12.70 1.30
N LYS A 100 -3.01 -12.08 0.94
CA LYS A 100 -2.45 -10.95 1.69
C LYS A 100 -3.43 -9.78 1.69
N ASP A 101 -3.30 -8.88 2.66
CA ASP A 101 -4.05 -7.63 2.68
C ASP A 101 -3.56 -6.70 1.57
N PRO A 102 -4.39 -6.29 0.60
CA PRO A 102 -4.01 -5.32 -0.44
C PRO A 102 -3.48 -4.00 0.11
N ARG A 103 -3.89 -3.65 1.34
CA ARG A 103 -3.50 -2.44 2.07
C ARG A 103 -2.58 -2.75 3.26
N GLY A 104 -2.00 -3.94 3.29
CA GLY A 104 -1.01 -4.32 4.29
C GLY A 104 0.27 -3.50 4.11
N LYS A 105 0.58 -2.64 5.09
CA LYS A 105 1.74 -1.72 5.05
C LYS A 105 3.08 -2.41 5.32
N ARG A 106 3.03 -3.66 5.77
CA ARG A 106 4.20 -4.50 6.07
C ARG A 106 3.87 -5.94 5.72
N VAL A 107 4.82 -6.62 5.12
CA VAL A 107 4.76 -8.05 4.84
C VAL A 107 6.03 -8.73 5.33
N VAL A 108 6.02 -10.06 5.42
CA VAL A 108 7.25 -10.84 5.65
C VAL A 108 8.18 -10.76 4.44
N ASN A 109 7.60 -10.91 3.25
CA ASN A 109 8.17 -10.69 1.91
C ASN A 109 7.02 -10.85 0.88
N SER A 110 7.31 -10.68 -0.40
CA SER A 110 6.37 -10.85 -1.53
C SER A 110 5.56 -12.16 -1.54
N ASN A 111 6.07 -13.28 -1.02
CA ASN A 111 5.32 -14.54 -0.92
C ASN A 111 4.79 -14.88 0.49
N GLY A 112 5.11 -14.03 1.46
CA GLY A 112 4.88 -14.25 2.88
C GLY A 112 3.48 -13.86 3.36
N ASN A 113 3.40 -13.51 4.64
CA ASN A 113 2.18 -13.04 5.29
C ASN A 113 2.18 -11.51 5.38
N SER A 114 0.99 -10.92 5.47
CA SER A 114 0.85 -9.54 5.94
C SER A 114 1.20 -9.48 7.43
N ILE A 115 1.75 -8.36 7.87
CA ILE A 115 2.08 -8.10 9.28
C ILE A 115 1.28 -6.89 9.73
N ILE A 116 0.63 -7.01 10.89
CA ILE A 116 -0.11 -5.88 11.48
C ILE A 116 0.90 -4.80 11.86
N TYR A 117 0.76 -3.61 11.29
CA TYR A 117 1.67 -2.49 11.49
C TYR A 117 0.91 -1.28 12.04
N ASP A 118 1.48 -0.64 13.05
CA ASP A 118 0.98 0.64 13.55
C ASP A 118 1.84 1.78 12.97
N PRO A 119 1.31 2.57 12.03
CA PRO A 119 2.05 3.67 11.44
C PRO A 119 2.33 4.81 12.44
N GLN A 120 1.56 4.92 13.52
CA GLN A 120 1.69 6.00 14.51
C GLN A 120 2.73 5.68 15.60
N ALA A 121 3.23 4.45 15.65
CA ALA A 121 4.24 4.05 16.63
C ALA A 121 5.63 4.66 16.37
N PHE A 122 5.89 5.11 15.13
CA PHE A 122 7.17 5.71 14.77
C PHE A 122 7.30 7.12 15.36
N ASN A 123 8.36 7.36 16.14
CA ASN A 123 8.64 8.67 16.71
C ASN A 123 9.46 9.53 15.74
N TRP A 124 8.79 10.46 15.06
CA TRP A 124 9.43 11.45 14.18
C TRP A 124 10.32 12.45 14.93
N GLY A 125 10.23 12.55 16.27
CA GLY A 125 10.97 13.52 17.07
C GLY A 125 10.53 14.97 16.83
N SER A 126 11.33 15.92 17.31
CA SER A 126 11.06 17.37 17.16
C SER A 126 11.56 17.96 15.83
N GLY A 127 12.11 17.14 14.94
CA GLY A 127 12.90 17.54 13.76
C GLY A 127 12.13 17.64 12.45
N THR A 128 10.80 17.66 12.45
CA THR A 128 9.97 17.63 11.23
C THR A 128 9.70 19.00 10.61
N ASN A 129 10.32 20.08 11.09
CA ASN A 129 10.27 21.39 10.44
C ASN A 129 11.20 21.43 9.22
N PHE A 130 11.02 20.47 8.31
CA PHE A 130 11.61 20.50 6.99
C PHE A 130 10.92 21.59 6.18
N ASN A 131 11.68 22.54 5.65
CA ASN A 131 11.14 23.52 4.72
C ASN A 131 11.16 22.91 3.33
N ALA A 132 10.03 22.97 2.64
CA ALA A 132 9.92 22.52 1.27
C ALA A 132 11.00 23.16 0.37
N ILE A 133 11.59 22.36 -0.51
CA ILE A 133 12.56 22.84 -1.48
C ILE A 133 11.84 23.65 -2.55
N LEU A 134 12.35 24.84 -2.85
CA LEU A 134 11.83 25.63 -3.97
C LEU A 134 12.11 24.88 -5.27
N ARG A 135 11.13 24.84 -6.17
CA ARG A 135 11.25 24.11 -7.44
C ARG A 135 12.47 24.54 -8.27
N ASN A 136 12.84 25.82 -8.21
CA ASN A 136 14.00 26.36 -8.93
C ASN A 136 15.36 25.97 -8.31
N ASP A 137 15.37 25.49 -7.07
CA ASP A 137 16.57 25.03 -6.36
C ASP A 137 16.66 23.50 -6.34
N LEU A 138 15.77 22.81 -7.07
CA LEU A 138 15.66 21.36 -7.05
C LEU A 138 16.78 20.69 -7.86
N VAL A 139 17.70 20.03 -7.17
CA VAL A 139 18.74 19.16 -7.73
C VAL A 139 18.53 17.75 -7.18
N ILE A 140 18.10 16.84 -8.06
CA ILE A 140 17.69 15.47 -7.70
C ILE A 140 18.84 14.49 -7.90
N TYR A 141 19.08 13.64 -6.91
CA TYR A 141 19.87 12.42 -7.04
C TYR A 141 18.94 11.20 -7.10
N GLU A 142 18.84 10.54 -8.25
CA GLU A 142 18.10 9.28 -8.37
C GLU A 142 18.88 8.15 -7.68
N MET A 143 18.20 7.38 -6.84
CA MET A 143 18.82 6.38 -5.96
C MET A 143 18.10 5.03 -6.04
N HIS A 144 18.87 3.99 -6.34
CA HIS A 144 18.48 2.62 -6.07
C HIS A 144 18.96 2.21 -4.67
N VAL A 145 18.01 2.02 -3.73
CA VAL A 145 18.33 1.71 -2.32
C VAL A 145 19.24 0.50 -2.22
N GLY A 146 18.87 -0.62 -2.84
CA GLY A 146 19.58 -1.89 -2.73
C GLY A 146 21.04 -1.88 -3.21
N THR A 147 21.51 -0.86 -3.93
CA THR A 147 22.88 -0.80 -4.48
C THR A 147 23.65 0.44 -4.07
N PHE A 148 23.03 1.44 -3.44
CA PHE A 148 23.68 2.72 -3.14
C PHE A 148 24.78 2.61 -2.08
N ASN A 149 24.55 1.80 -1.04
CA ASN A 149 25.55 1.49 -0.02
C ASN A 149 25.64 -0.02 0.27
N GLY A 150 25.42 -0.85 -0.76
CA GLY A 150 25.38 -2.31 -0.60
C GLY A 150 26.76 -2.95 -0.60
N GLU A 151 26.87 -4.08 0.09
CA GLU A 151 27.96 -5.05 -0.05
C GLU A 151 27.57 -6.15 -1.06
N ASP A 152 28.56 -6.82 -1.68
CA ASP A 152 28.43 -7.63 -2.89
C ASP A 152 27.14 -8.50 -3.05
N TRP A 153 26.63 -9.13 -1.98
CA TRP A 153 25.65 -10.21 -2.08
C TRP A 153 24.30 -9.95 -1.39
N LEU A 154 24.11 -8.80 -0.76
CA LEU A 154 22.85 -8.44 -0.10
C LEU A 154 22.43 -7.03 -0.56
N PRO A 155 21.13 -6.80 -0.80
CA PRO A 155 20.66 -5.45 -1.06
C PRO A 155 20.95 -4.56 0.15
N SER A 156 21.38 -3.34 -0.10
CA SER A 156 21.50 -2.34 0.95
C SER A 156 20.14 -1.97 1.55
N THR A 157 20.15 -1.48 2.78
CA THR A 157 18.97 -0.99 3.50
C THR A 157 18.87 0.52 3.50
N PHE A 158 17.70 1.03 3.85
CA PHE A 158 17.50 2.46 4.14
C PHE A 158 18.47 2.98 5.21
N ASP A 159 18.73 2.20 6.25
CA ASP A 159 19.62 2.61 7.35
C ASP A 159 21.08 2.74 6.88
N GLU A 160 21.54 1.83 6.02
CA GLU A 160 22.86 1.93 5.41
C GLU A 160 22.93 3.13 4.45
N CYS A 161 21.87 3.44 3.72
CA CYS A 161 21.82 4.63 2.87
C CYS A 161 21.94 5.94 3.68
N ILE A 162 21.45 5.98 4.92
CA ILE A 162 21.61 7.15 5.82
C ILE A 162 23.08 7.48 6.05
N GLU A 163 23.97 6.47 6.13
CA GLU A 163 25.41 6.67 6.33
C GLU A 163 26.08 7.48 5.20
N LYS A 164 25.44 7.53 4.02
CA LYS A 164 25.91 8.27 2.84
C LYS A 164 25.29 9.65 2.68
N ILE A 165 24.43 10.10 3.59
CA ILE A 165 23.92 11.49 3.58
C ILE A 165 25.05 12.54 3.54
N PRO A 166 26.18 12.40 4.26
CA PRO A 166 27.30 13.35 4.13
C PRO A 166 27.85 13.44 2.69
N HIS A 167 27.85 12.34 1.94
CA HIS A 167 28.24 12.32 0.53
C HIS A 167 27.24 13.10 -0.31
N LEU A 168 25.93 12.85 -0.15
CA LEU A 168 24.87 13.57 -0.86
C LEU A 168 24.96 15.09 -0.61
N LYS A 169 25.20 15.51 0.63
CA LYS A 169 25.41 16.93 0.97
C LYS A 169 26.63 17.52 0.27
N THR A 170 27.70 16.74 0.13
CA THR A 170 28.93 17.18 -0.57
C THR A 170 28.68 17.36 -2.07
N LEU A 171 27.83 16.52 -2.67
CA LEU A 171 27.38 16.69 -4.06
C LEU A 171 26.52 17.95 -4.24
N GLY A 172 25.90 18.45 -3.17
CA GLY A 172 25.05 19.64 -3.20
C GLY A 172 23.63 19.36 -3.70
N VAL A 173 23.17 18.11 -3.60
CA VAL A 173 21.81 17.74 -4.02
C VAL A 173 20.81 18.24 -2.98
N SER A 174 19.66 18.73 -3.44
CA SER A 174 18.58 19.21 -2.57
C SER A 174 17.52 18.13 -2.33
N ALA A 175 17.53 17.07 -3.15
CA ALA A 175 16.57 15.98 -3.07
C ALA A 175 17.20 14.65 -3.49
N VAL A 176 16.70 13.56 -2.91
CA VAL A 176 16.88 12.19 -3.39
C VAL A 176 15.56 11.73 -4.00
N GLN A 177 15.59 11.14 -5.18
CA GLN A 177 14.46 10.41 -5.76
C GLN A 177 14.74 8.92 -5.63
N LEU A 178 13.97 8.24 -4.78
CA LEU A 178 14.06 6.79 -4.64
C LEU A 178 13.43 6.13 -5.88
N MET A 179 14.15 5.22 -6.52
CA MET A 179 13.53 4.20 -7.39
C MET A 179 12.45 3.44 -6.60
N PRO A 180 11.50 2.74 -7.24
CA PRO A 180 10.36 2.16 -6.55
C PRO A 180 10.77 1.28 -5.35
N VAL A 181 10.22 1.58 -4.17
CA VAL A 181 10.51 0.87 -2.91
C VAL A 181 9.32 0.07 -2.38
N MET A 182 8.29 -0.12 -3.20
CA MET A 182 7.19 -1.03 -2.88
C MET A 182 7.68 -2.47 -2.95
N GLU A 183 7.09 -3.35 -2.15
CA GLU A 183 7.47 -4.76 -2.11
C GLU A 183 7.39 -5.41 -3.50
N PHE A 184 8.41 -6.19 -3.84
CA PHE A 184 8.52 -6.88 -5.12
C PHE A 184 8.95 -8.36 -4.96
N PRO A 185 8.81 -9.18 -6.03
CA PRO A 185 9.26 -10.58 -6.03
C PRO A 185 10.78 -10.74 -5.80
N GLY A 186 11.15 -11.50 -4.77
CA GLY A 186 12.54 -11.73 -4.37
C GLY A 186 13.24 -10.50 -3.77
N ASP A 187 14.56 -10.57 -3.62
CA ASP A 187 15.33 -9.53 -2.90
C ASP A 187 16.11 -8.58 -3.83
N PHE A 188 16.09 -8.87 -5.15
CA PHE A 188 16.81 -8.10 -6.16
C PHE A 188 15.88 -7.70 -7.30
N SER A 189 15.50 -6.42 -7.32
CA SER A 189 14.73 -5.80 -8.38
C SER A 189 15.01 -4.31 -8.42
N TRP A 190 14.79 -3.68 -9.58
CA TRP A 190 14.68 -2.22 -9.69
C TRP A 190 13.37 -1.68 -9.11
N GLY A 191 12.45 -2.56 -8.70
CA GLY A 191 11.19 -2.23 -8.02
C GLY A 191 10.01 -1.92 -8.96
N TYR A 192 10.22 -1.83 -10.27
CA TYR A 192 9.15 -1.52 -11.25
C TYR A 192 8.11 -2.63 -11.47
N ASN A 193 8.17 -3.71 -10.70
CA ASN A 193 7.27 -4.86 -10.75
C ASN A 193 6.60 -5.12 -9.39
N PRO A 194 5.90 -4.13 -8.80
CA PRO A 194 5.42 -4.24 -7.42
C PRO A 194 4.44 -5.40 -7.25
N SER A 195 4.63 -6.22 -6.22
CA SER A 195 3.71 -7.29 -5.81
C SER A 195 2.68 -6.79 -4.81
N ASP A 196 3.08 -5.88 -3.92
CA ASP A 196 2.24 -5.33 -2.85
C ASP A 196 2.42 -3.80 -2.76
N PRO A 197 1.66 -3.01 -3.53
CA PRO A 197 1.86 -1.57 -3.65
C PRO A 197 1.83 -0.80 -2.32
N TYR A 198 1.17 -1.31 -1.28
CA TYR A 198 1.11 -0.64 0.04
C TYR A 198 2.27 -0.98 0.98
N ALA A 199 3.01 -2.06 0.72
CA ALA A 199 4.10 -2.49 1.57
C ALA A 199 5.42 -1.87 1.09
N VAL A 200 6.22 -1.36 2.01
CA VAL A 200 7.61 -0.97 1.73
C VAL A 200 8.48 -2.23 1.74
N GLU A 201 9.35 -2.37 0.75
CA GLU A 201 10.20 -3.53 0.50
C GLU A 201 10.90 -4.02 1.78
N SER A 202 10.59 -5.26 2.14
CA SER A 202 11.06 -5.91 3.35
C SER A 202 12.59 -6.00 3.41
N SER A 203 13.24 -6.30 2.28
CA SER A 203 14.70 -6.42 2.16
C SER A 203 15.43 -5.08 2.33
N PHE A 204 14.76 -3.94 2.10
CA PHE A 204 15.33 -2.62 2.32
C PHE A 204 15.19 -2.14 3.78
N GLY A 205 14.59 -2.94 4.66
CA GLY A 205 14.31 -2.59 6.06
C GLY A 205 12.86 -2.20 6.34
N GLY A 206 11.99 -2.27 5.32
CA GLY A 206 10.55 -2.08 5.45
C GLY A 206 10.13 -0.67 5.88
N PRO A 207 8.90 -0.50 6.39
CA PRO A 207 8.28 0.81 6.55
C PRO A 207 9.00 1.72 7.56
N ASP A 208 9.50 1.16 8.68
CA ASP A 208 10.24 1.96 9.66
C ASP A 208 11.63 2.36 9.15
N GLY A 209 12.25 1.56 8.27
CA GLY A 209 13.50 1.91 7.60
C GLY A 209 13.31 3.14 6.71
N LEU A 210 12.27 3.15 5.88
CA LEU A 210 11.94 4.31 5.05
C LEU A 210 11.69 5.56 5.91
N LYS A 211 10.93 5.46 7.01
CA LYS A 211 10.70 6.60 7.92
C LYS A 211 11.99 7.13 8.54
N ARG A 212 12.93 6.26 8.94
CA ARG A 212 14.25 6.69 9.43
C ARG A 212 15.05 7.41 8.35
N PHE A 213 15.02 6.91 7.12
CA PHE A 213 15.70 7.54 5.98
C PHE A 213 15.13 8.92 5.65
N VAL A 214 13.81 9.04 5.55
CA VAL A 214 13.13 10.32 5.32
C VAL A 214 13.47 11.31 6.44
N LYS A 215 13.33 10.89 7.70
CA LYS A 215 13.68 11.71 8.85
C LYS A 215 15.14 12.20 8.77
N ALA A 216 16.09 11.33 8.45
CA ALA A 216 17.50 11.69 8.37
C ALA A 216 17.81 12.64 7.20
N CYS A 217 17.13 12.48 6.06
CA CYS A 217 17.22 13.40 4.93
C CYS A 217 16.68 14.79 5.31
N HIS A 218 15.50 14.84 5.91
CA HIS A 218 14.87 16.08 6.39
C HIS A 218 15.73 16.83 7.41
N GLU A 219 16.32 16.12 8.38
CA GLU A 219 17.28 16.70 9.34
C GLU A 219 18.54 17.28 8.69
N ASN A 220 18.80 16.91 7.43
CA ASN A 220 19.91 17.40 6.62
C ASN A 220 19.50 18.34 5.50
N GLY A 221 18.23 18.75 5.43
CA GLY A 221 17.72 19.68 4.42
C GLY A 221 17.59 19.05 3.03
N ILE A 222 17.40 17.73 2.96
CA ILE A 222 17.24 16.98 1.71
C ILE A 222 15.79 16.47 1.62
N ALA A 223 15.10 16.79 0.54
CA ALA A 223 13.78 16.22 0.24
C ALA A 223 13.88 14.76 -0.23
N VAL A 224 12.84 13.98 0.00
CA VAL A 224 12.72 12.60 -0.50
C VAL A 224 11.53 12.50 -1.44
N LEU A 225 11.82 12.26 -2.71
CA LEU A 225 10.87 11.91 -3.75
C LEU A 225 10.86 10.39 -3.94
N MET A 226 9.80 9.86 -4.53
CA MET A 226 9.67 8.42 -4.78
C MET A 226 9.05 8.14 -6.15
N ASP A 227 9.60 7.15 -6.85
CA ASP A 227 8.97 6.58 -8.03
C ASP A 227 7.74 5.75 -7.65
N VAL A 228 6.64 6.00 -8.35
CA VAL A 228 5.38 5.26 -8.18
C VAL A 228 4.98 4.57 -9.48
N VAL A 229 4.59 3.31 -9.35
CA VAL A 229 4.30 2.42 -10.48
C VAL A 229 2.86 1.98 -10.40
N HIS A 230 2.01 2.60 -11.22
CA HIS A 230 0.59 2.28 -11.33
C HIS A 230 0.16 1.93 -12.76
N ASN A 231 1.08 1.99 -13.71
CA ASN A 231 0.81 1.64 -15.10
C ASN A 231 0.68 0.11 -15.30
N HIS A 232 1.32 -0.68 -14.45
CA HIS A 232 1.16 -2.14 -14.30
C HIS A 232 1.63 -2.57 -12.90
N TYR A 233 1.33 -3.80 -12.50
CA TYR A 233 1.91 -4.47 -11.32
C TYR A 233 2.65 -5.75 -11.72
N GLY A 234 3.56 -6.25 -10.89
CA GLY A 234 4.40 -7.41 -11.23
C GLY A 234 3.54 -8.62 -11.63
N PRO A 235 3.87 -9.38 -12.68
CA PRO A 235 3.05 -10.54 -13.00
C PRO A 235 3.23 -11.68 -11.98
N THR A 236 4.30 -11.68 -11.18
CA THR A 236 4.60 -12.69 -10.17
C THR A 236 4.35 -12.18 -8.75
N ASP A 237 4.06 -13.10 -7.83
CA ASP A 237 3.75 -12.86 -6.40
C ASP A 237 2.57 -11.88 -6.14
N LEU A 238 1.79 -11.58 -7.18
CA LEU A 238 0.67 -10.65 -7.16
C LEU A 238 -0.61 -11.31 -6.62
N GLN A 239 -0.74 -11.39 -5.30
CA GLN A 239 -1.95 -11.96 -4.68
C GLN A 239 -3.22 -11.12 -4.87
N LEU A 240 -3.05 -9.86 -5.30
CA LEU A 240 -4.13 -8.99 -5.75
C LEU A 240 -4.86 -9.56 -6.98
N TRP A 241 -4.19 -10.42 -7.76
CA TRP A 241 -4.78 -11.09 -8.91
C TRP A 241 -5.96 -11.98 -8.48
N GLN A 242 -7.14 -11.75 -9.08
CA GLN A 242 -8.39 -12.44 -8.78
C GLN A 242 -8.69 -12.45 -7.28
N TYR A 243 -8.53 -11.28 -6.64
CA TYR A 243 -8.55 -11.13 -5.18
C TYR A 243 -9.78 -11.74 -4.50
N ASP A 244 -10.98 -11.48 -5.00
CA ASP A 244 -12.23 -11.96 -4.41
C ASP A 244 -12.84 -13.19 -5.11
N GLY A 245 -12.07 -13.79 -6.04
CA GLY A 245 -12.48 -14.93 -6.85
C GLY A 245 -13.29 -14.59 -8.10
N TRP A 246 -13.72 -13.33 -8.29
CA TRP A 246 -14.34 -12.91 -9.55
C TRP A 246 -13.29 -12.51 -10.59
N SER A 247 -13.49 -12.95 -11.82
CA SER A 247 -12.75 -12.47 -12.99
C SER A 247 -13.55 -12.67 -14.29
N GLN A 248 -13.14 -11.97 -15.34
CA GLN A 248 -13.61 -12.20 -16.70
C GLN A 248 -12.42 -12.49 -17.61
N ASN A 249 -12.64 -13.33 -18.63
CA ASN A 249 -11.63 -13.69 -19.64
C ASN A 249 -10.31 -14.27 -19.05
N GLY A 250 -10.36 -14.83 -17.83
CA GLY A 250 -9.18 -15.35 -17.13
C GLY A 250 -8.21 -14.27 -16.63
N LEU A 251 -8.63 -13.00 -16.59
CA LEU A 251 -7.78 -11.88 -16.20
C LEU A 251 -7.88 -11.57 -14.69
N GLY A 252 -7.41 -10.39 -14.27
CA GLY A 252 -7.07 -10.09 -12.88
C GLY A 252 -8.23 -9.80 -11.93
N GLY A 253 -9.47 -9.78 -12.41
CA GLY A 253 -10.62 -9.57 -11.53
C GLY A 253 -10.78 -8.13 -11.08
N ILE A 254 -11.24 -7.92 -9.85
CA ILE A 254 -11.80 -6.63 -9.40
C ILE A 254 -10.84 -5.44 -9.38
N TYR A 255 -9.52 -5.67 -9.35
CA TYR A 255 -8.49 -4.62 -9.34
C TYR A 255 -7.95 -4.28 -10.73
N PHE A 256 -8.19 -5.11 -11.74
CA PHE A 256 -7.52 -5.05 -13.04
C PHE A 256 -8.52 -4.96 -14.19
N TYR A 257 -8.11 -4.41 -15.33
CA TYR A 257 -8.94 -4.51 -16.53
C TYR A 257 -9.15 -5.98 -16.91
N ASN A 258 -10.36 -6.33 -17.33
CA ASN A 258 -10.69 -7.70 -17.75
C ASN A 258 -10.97 -7.81 -19.26
N GLU A 259 -10.71 -6.75 -20.02
CA GLU A 259 -10.63 -6.77 -21.47
C GLU A 259 -9.16 -6.77 -21.88
N LYS A 260 -8.73 -7.81 -22.62
CA LYS A 260 -7.32 -8.03 -22.98
C LYS A 260 -6.63 -6.78 -23.56
N TRP A 261 -7.29 -6.08 -24.49
CA TRP A 261 -6.73 -4.87 -25.10
C TRP A 261 -6.55 -3.69 -24.13
N LYS A 262 -7.31 -3.64 -23.02
CA LYS A 262 -7.10 -2.67 -21.94
C LYS A 262 -6.11 -3.15 -20.91
N ALA A 263 -6.06 -4.46 -20.62
CA ALA A 263 -5.19 -5.02 -19.60
C ALA A 263 -3.72 -5.08 -20.02
N SER A 264 -3.46 -5.30 -21.31
CA SER A 264 -2.09 -5.52 -21.82
C SER A 264 -1.22 -4.27 -21.79
N THR A 265 -0.02 -4.47 -21.27
CA THR A 265 1.15 -3.58 -21.35
C THR A 265 2.34 -4.41 -21.88
N MET A 266 3.50 -3.77 -22.09
CA MET A 266 4.73 -4.51 -22.41
C MET A 266 5.24 -5.39 -21.26
N TRP A 267 4.70 -5.22 -20.04
CA TRP A 267 5.11 -5.95 -18.83
C TRP A 267 4.07 -6.99 -18.35
N GLY A 268 2.94 -7.13 -19.05
CA GLY A 268 1.91 -8.11 -18.74
C GLY A 268 0.48 -7.55 -18.77
N ASP A 269 -0.49 -8.41 -18.44
CA ASP A 269 -1.93 -8.08 -18.39
C ASP A 269 -2.39 -7.58 -17.02
N THR A 270 -1.50 -6.93 -16.29
CA THR A 270 -1.66 -6.52 -14.88
C THR A 270 -1.90 -5.02 -14.74
N ARG A 271 -2.47 -4.36 -15.76
CA ARG A 271 -2.88 -2.94 -15.67
C ARG A 271 -4.08 -2.79 -14.72
N PRO A 272 -3.99 -1.92 -13.69
CA PRO A 272 -5.13 -1.61 -12.82
C PRO A 272 -6.35 -1.07 -13.59
N ASP A 273 -7.56 -1.40 -13.15
CA ASP A 273 -8.80 -0.90 -13.74
C ASP A 273 -9.10 0.51 -13.27
N PHE A 274 -8.52 1.52 -13.93
CA PHE A 274 -8.82 2.92 -13.62
C PHE A 274 -10.28 3.30 -13.89
N GLY A 275 -11.10 2.44 -14.49
CA GLY A 275 -12.54 2.66 -14.65
C GLY A 275 -13.34 2.46 -13.36
N ARG A 276 -12.78 1.77 -12.37
CA ARG A 276 -13.44 1.48 -11.08
C ARG A 276 -13.05 2.50 -10.02
N GLN A 277 -14.05 3.03 -9.30
CA GLN A 277 -13.79 4.02 -8.27
C GLN A 277 -12.95 3.43 -7.13
N GLU A 278 -13.19 2.19 -6.73
CA GLU A 278 -12.47 1.53 -5.64
C GLU A 278 -10.99 1.30 -5.94
N VAL A 279 -10.64 1.14 -7.23
CA VAL A 279 -9.25 1.05 -7.69
C VAL A 279 -8.59 2.43 -7.70
N LYS A 280 -9.31 3.49 -8.09
CA LYS A 280 -8.81 4.87 -7.94
C LYS A 280 -8.59 5.21 -6.46
N ASP A 281 -9.53 4.85 -5.59
CA ASP A 281 -9.41 5.08 -4.14
C ASP A 281 -8.28 4.26 -3.52
N TYR A 282 -7.97 3.08 -4.08
CA TYR A 282 -6.79 2.28 -3.71
C TYR A 282 -5.49 3.01 -4.07
N ILE A 283 -5.36 3.48 -5.31
CA ILE A 283 -4.17 4.21 -5.77
C ILE A 283 -4.01 5.52 -5.01
N HIS A 284 -5.08 6.33 -4.93
CA HIS A 284 -5.07 7.59 -4.19
C HIS A 284 -4.75 7.39 -2.71
N GLY A 285 -5.30 6.33 -2.08
CA GLY A 285 -4.99 5.99 -0.70
C GLY A 285 -3.53 5.62 -0.45
N GLN A 286 -2.85 5.03 -1.44
CA GLN A 286 -1.43 4.71 -1.36
C GLN A 286 -0.58 5.99 -1.43
N ILE A 287 -0.89 6.89 -2.36
CA ILE A 287 -0.21 8.20 -2.46
C ILE A 287 -0.40 9.01 -1.17
N ARG A 288 -1.65 9.09 -0.66
CA ARG A 288 -1.94 9.74 0.62
C ARG A 288 -1.14 9.14 1.76
N MET A 289 -1.04 7.81 1.84
CA MET A 289 -0.25 7.14 2.87
C MET A 289 1.21 7.60 2.85
N PHE A 290 1.85 7.64 1.68
CA PHE A 290 3.25 8.07 1.58
C PHE A 290 3.46 9.54 1.97
N VAL A 291 2.53 10.43 1.65
CA VAL A 291 2.60 11.83 2.07
C VAL A 291 2.33 11.99 3.58
N GLU A 292 1.20 11.49 4.07
CA GLU A 292 0.72 11.77 5.43
C GLU A 292 1.44 10.94 6.50
N GLU A 293 1.86 9.70 6.18
CA GLU A 293 2.43 8.78 7.17
C GLU A 293 3.96 8.63 7.04
N TYR A 294 4.50 8.81 5.84
CA TYR A 294 5.94 8.68 5.56
C TYR A 294 6.62 10.01 5.25
N HIS A 295 5.86 11.11 5.14
CA HIS A 295 6.36 12.46 4.84
C HIS A 295 7.18 12.54 3.55
N ILE A 296 6.77 11.79 2.51
CA ILE A 296 7.36 11.88 1.18
C ILE A 296 7.04 13.24 0.55
N ASP A 297 8.06 13.87 -0.03
CA ASP A 297 8.02 15.26 -0.52
C ASP A 297 7.66 15.36 -2.02
N GLY A 298 7.52 14.25 -2.71
CA GLY A 298 7.12 14.24 -4.11
C GLY A 298 7.13 12.87 -4.75
N PHE A 299 6.56 12.81 -5.94
CA PHE A 299 6.46 11.58 -6.72
C PHE A 299 6.88 11.79 -8.16
N ARG A 300 7.59 10.81 -8.71
CA ARG A 300 7.74 10.63 -10.16
C ARG A 300 6.88 9.45 -10.59
N TRP A 301 5.95 9.69 -11.49
CA TRP A 301 5.04 8.66 -12.00
C TRP A 301 5.67 7.96 -13.19
N ASP A 302 5.90 6.66 -13.04
CA ASP A 302 6.46 5.82 -14.09
C ASP A 302 5.44 5.57 -15.21
N SER A 303 5.92 5.76 -16.44
CA SER A 303 5.26 5.44 -17.69
C SER A 303 3.80 5.93 -17.69
N VAL A 304 3.62 7.25 -17.51
CA VAL A 304 2.31 7.91 -17.55
C VAL A 304 1.60 7.64 -18.87
N TYR A 305 2.32 7.44 -19.97
CA TYR A 305 1.80 6.94 -21.24
C TYR A 305 0.91 5.71 -21.05
N ASN A 306 1.39 4.68 -20.35
CA ASN A 306 0.66 3.43 -20.17
C ASN A 306 -0.50 3.54 -19.15
N ILE A 307 -0.60 4.64 -18.41
CA ILE A 307 -1.79 5.00 -17.63
C ILE A 307 -2.82 5.70 -18.53
N ARG A 308 -2.36 6.61 -19.39
CA ARG A 308 -3.18 7.48 -20.24
C ARG A 308 -3.55 6.87 -21.59
N HIS A 309 -2.90 5.79 -21.99
CA HIS A 309 -3.12 5.10 -23.27
C HIS A 309 -3.18 3.59 -23.09
N PHE A 310 -3.97 2.95 -23.93
CA PHE A 310 -3.96 1.51 -24.09
C PHE A 310 -2.90 1.12 -25.12
N SER A 311 -1.80 0.53 -24.66
CA SER A 311 -0.62 0.21 -25.49
C SER A 311 -0.95 -0.65 -26.71
N ALA A 312 -1.99 -1.49 -26.65
CA ALA A 312 -2.40 -2.36 -27.75
C ALA A 312 -3.07 -1.62 -28.92
N SER A 313 -3.65 -0.44 -28.68
CA SER A 313 -4.43 0.31 -29.68
C SER A 313 -4.02 1.77 -29.81
N ASN A 314 -3.11 2.25 -28.96
CA ASN A 314 -2.81 3.67 -28.74
C ASN A 314 -4.06 4.52 -28.43
N ALA A 315 -5.17 3.88 -28.05
CA ALA A 315 -6.39 4.58 -27.72
C ALA A 315 -6.26 5.28 -26.36
N TRP A 316 -6.86 6.46 -26.26
CA TRP A 316 -6.88 7.24 -25.02
C TRP A 316 -7.63 6.52 -23.90
N ASN A 317 -6.98 6.42 -22.75
CA ASN A 317 -7.52 5.92 -21.50
C ASN A 317 -7.96 7.10 -20.63
N GLN A 318 -9.18 7.60 -20.90
CA GLN A 318 -9.76 8.72 -20.15
C GLN A 318 -9.83 8.43 -18.64
N ALA A 319 -10.08 7.18 -18.26
CA ALA A 319 -10.21 6.81 -16.86
C ALA A 319 -8.87 6.92 -16.11
N GLY A 320 -7.76 6.54 -16.75
CA GLY A 320 -6.41 6.75 -16.23
C GLY A 320 -6.05 8.23 -16.09
N SER A 321 -6.35 9.05 -17.11
CA SER A 321 -6.14 10.51 -17.03
C SER A 321 -6.96 11.17 -15.92
N THR A 322 -8.23 10.76 -15.74
CA THR A 322 -9.06 11.24 -14.64
C THR A 322 -8.51 10.83 -13.27
N MET A 323 -7.98 9.60 -13.14
CA MET A 323 -7.36 9.15 -11.90
C MET A 323 -6.13 10.01 -11.55
N LEU A 324 -5.23 10.26 -12.52
CA LEU A 324 -4.06 11.11 -12.32
C LEU A 324 -4.45 12.54 -11.91
N ALA A 325 -5.41 13.15 -12.62
CA ALA A 325 -5.90 14.48 -12.28
C ALA A 325 -6.47 14.53 -10.86
N GLN A 326 -7.28 13.55 -10.45
CA GLN A 326 -7.83 13.49 -9.09
C GLN A 326 -6.76 13.44 -8.00
N VAL A 327 -5.72 12.63 -8.20
CA VAL A 327 -4.60 12.54 -7.25
C VAL A 327 -3.81 13.84 -7.21
N ASN A 328 -3.44 14.38 -8.38
CA ASN A 328 -2.63 15.59 -8.47
C ASN A 328 -3.38 16.84 -7.98
N ASP A 329 -4.70 16.93 -8.20
CA ASP A 329 -5.54 18.02 -7.69
C ASP A 329 -5.68 17.95 -6.17
N TRP A 330 -5.83 16.74 -5.61
CA TRP A 330 -5.84 16.54 -4.16
C TRP A 330 -4.49 16.96 -3.54
N LEU A 331 -3.37 16.54 -4.15
CA LEU A 331 -2.03 16.97 -3.72
C LEU A 331 -1.89 18.50 -3.80
N ALA A 332 -2.28 19.13 -4.90
CA ALA A 332 -2.22 20.59 -5.05
C ALA A 332 -2.98 21.33 -3.94
N ALA A 333 -4.15 20.81 -3.57
CA ALA A 333 -5.05 21.47 -2.64
C ALA A 333 -4.67 21.24 -1.17
N ASN A 334 -4.14 20.06 -0.83
CA ASN A 334 -3.92 19.65 0.57
C ASN A 334 -2.43 19.60 0.96
N HIS A 335 -1.56 19.41 -0.02
CA HIS A 335 -0.11 19.27 0.16
C HIS A 335 0.64 20.01 -0.97
N PRO A 336 0.48 21.34 -1.09
CA PRO A 336 1.01 22.12 -2.23
C PRO A 336 2.53 22.05 -2.39
N ASP A 337 3.24 21.64 -1.33
CA ASP A 337 4.68 21.46 -1.34
C ASP A 337 5.14 20.14 -1.96
N VAL A 338 4.23 19.17 -2.14
CA VAL A 338 4.54 17.87 -2.73
C VAL A 338 4.77 18.01 -4.23
N ILE A 339 5.96 17.65 -4.69
CA ILE A 339 6.39 17.76 -6.08
C ILE A 339 5.73 16.65 -6.91
N ARG A 340 5.23 17.01 -8.10
CA ARG A 340 4.47 16.10 -8.98
C ARG A 340 5.13 16.02 -10.35
N ILE A 341 5.88 14.95 -10.58
CA ILE A 341 6.64 14.72 -11.81
C ILE A 341 6.03 13.54 -12.57
N ALA A 342 5.90 13.67 -13.88
CA ALA A 342 5.66 12.54 -14.77
C ALA A 342 6.98 12.10 -15.42
N GLU A 343 7.14 10.82 -15.72
CA GLU A 343 8.13 10.40 -16.70
C GLU A 343 7.90 11.10 -18.04
N ASP A 344 6.69 10.93 -18.58
CA ASP A 344 6.33 11.27 -19.94
C ASP A 344 4.89 11.79 -19.98
N HIS A 345 4.48 12.40 -21.09
CA HIS A 345 3.08 12.73 -21.36
C HIS A 345 2.36 13.42 -20.20
N ALA A 346 3.01 14.31 -19.45
CA ALA A 346 2.40 15.14 -18.41
C ALA A 346 1.40 16.13 -19.03
N PHE A 347 1.75 16.68 -20.19
CA PHE A 347 1.11 17.87 -20.74
C PHE A 347 0.15 17.60 -21.92
N ASP A 348 -0.03 16.33 -22.32
CA ASP A 348 -0.97 15.94 -23.38
C ASP A 348 -2.43 16.35 -23.09
N SER A 349 -2.78 16.43 -21.80
CA SER A 349 -4.02 17.06 -21.32
C SER A 349 -3.84 17.45 -19.85
N PRO A 350 -4.66 18.36 -19.30
CA PRO A 350 -4.53 18.84 -17.93
C PRO A 350 -4.73 17.69 -16.92
N VAL A 351 -3.64 17.24 -16.31
CA VAL A 351 -3.62 16.29 -15.18
C VAL A 351 -2.80 16.82 -14.00
N ASN A 352 -2.47 18.12 -14.00
CA ASN A 352 -1.88 18.87 -12.88
C ASN A 352 -0.53 18.32 -12.36
N PHE A 353 0.32 17.81 -13.27
CA PHE A 353 1.75 17.64 -13.01
C PHE A 353 2.49 18.99 -13.07
N GLU A 354 3.58 19.11 -12.32
CA GLU A 354 4.45 20.29 -12.30
C GLU A 354 5.62 20.18 -13.28
N ALA A 355 6.05 18.95 -13.59
CA ALA A 355 7.19 18.67 -14.45
C ALA A 355 7.05 17.32 -15.19
N GLU A 356 7.86 17.15 -16.24
CA GLU A 356 8.02 15.93 -17.04
C GLU A 356 9.52 15.70 -17.29
N TRP A 357 9.97 14.45 -17.45
CA TRP A 357 11.33 14.20 -17.94
C TRP A 357 11.42 14.52 -19.44
N ASP A 358 12.37 15.38 -19.81
CA ASP A 358 12.58 15.74 -21.22
C ASP A 358 13.40 14.64 -21.93
N HIS A 359 12.69 13.64 -22.46
CA HIS A 359 13.29 12.59 -23.28
C HIS A 359 13.94 13.14 -24.57
N GLY A 360 13.57 14.34 -25.03
CA GLY A 360 14.17 15.00 -26.18
C GLY A 360 15.53 15.62 -25.89
N PHE A 361 15.81 15.95 -24.62
CA PHE A 361 17.13 16.42 -24.16
C PHE A 361 18.12 15.27 -23.95
N LEU A 362 17.63 14.08 -23.61
CA LEU A 362 18.46 12.90 -23.34
C LEU A 362 18.98 12.19 -24.60
N ASN A 363 18.33 12.41 -25.75
CA ASN A 363 18.69 11.87 -27.07
C ASN A 363 19.45 12.90 -27.89
#